data_AF-A0A8E0M693-F1
#
_entry.id   AF-A0A8E0M693-F1
#
_cell.length_a   1.000
_cell.length_b   1.000
_cell.length_c   1.000
_cell.angle_alpha   90.00
_cell.angle_beta   90.00
_cell.angle_gamma   90.00
#
_symmetry.space_group_name_H-M   'P 1'
#
loop_
_entity.id
_entity.type
_entity.pdbx_description
1 polymer ?
#
loop_
_entity_poly.entity_id
_entity_poly.type
_entity_poly.pdbx_seq_one_letter_code
_entity_poly.pdbx_strand_id
1 'polypeptide(L)'
;MECVFGIDVSKENANVAVLVDNVVIKQFKIGLDRLGFSLLSDELNSFNAPLIIYEATAMYSRRLRAFLQRDGWKYTELNPLAAKKVMEEFRHTKTDALDAVGLARAMIKNHFRPTYQESPVYTELHDLERTYQQFNKDIVTNKNRLHRALQLTFPEIEHFMSSTDGVLYWHIVQRFPHPAIVLSHEENELTEIILTETSKKIGLKRAMKLANRLLALAQNSAPAKEPQSHAVRAVIALAKEVERINQLKAQIIVEMTTLGENLSEVPLLVSIPGIGIKTALCLIAELGDVRRFHSANAINAYIGIDLIRYESGQYEAKMHIRKRGNPYARKILYRAILNIISVSQYQPTLISANYKRKKQSAQSHGTKKIAIAAMSQFNRLMHHLILNNELYDSTTFMPE
;
A
#
# COMPACT_ATOMS: atom_id res chain seq x y z
N MET A 1 -3.84 42.70 -9.03
CA MET A 1 -2.41 42.37 -8.95
C MET A 1 -2.32 40.92 -8.56
N GLU A 2 -1.89 40.06 -9.47
CA GLU A 2 -1.81 38.63 -9.20
C GLU A 2 -0.46 38.32 -8.55
N CYS A 3 -0.47 37.85 -7.31
CA CYS A 3 0.73 37.47 -6.58
C CYS A 3 0.85 35.95 -6.52
N VAL A 4 1.98 35.41 -6.95
CA VAL A 4 2.24 33.98 -7.01
C VAL A 4 3.54 33.62 -6.29
N PHE A 5 3.43 32.69 -5.35
CA PHE A 5 4.52 32.07 -4.63
C PHE A 5 4.84 30.72 -5.27
N GLY A 6 5.96 30.63 -5.97
CA GLY A 6 6.53 29.37 -6.40
C GLY A 6 7.50 28.85 -5.35
N ILE A 7 7.31 27.61 -4.90
CA ILE A 7 8.11 27.01 -3.84
C ILE A 7 8.71 25.70 -4.34
N ASP A 8 10.04 25.62 -4.40
CA ASP A 8 10.76 24.39 -4.67
C ASP A 8 11.30 23.79 -3.37
N VAL A 9 10.90 22.57 -3.06
CA VAL A 9 11.18 21.92 -1.77
C VAL A 9 12.32 20.92 -1.91
N SER A 10 13.37 21.11 -1.12
CA SER A 10 14.48 20.18 -0.96
C SER A 10 14.39 19.43 0.38
N LYS A 11 15.43 18.64 0.71
CA LYS A 11 15.47 17.82 1.94
C LYS A 11 15.35 18.65 3.24
N GLU A 12 16.03 19.79 3.32
CA GLU A 12 16.20 20.57 4.56
C GLU A 12 15.62 21.98 4.47
N ASN A 13 15.37 22.46 3.25
CA ASN A 13 14.99 23.84 2.98
C ASN A 13 14.09 23.92 1.75
N ALA A 14 13.49 25.08 1.53
CA ALA A 14 12.75 25.38 0.32
C ALA A 14 13.18 26.74 -0.25
N ASN A 15 13.30 26.81 -1.58
CA ASN A 15 13.50 28.06 -2.29
C ASN A 15 12.13 28.64 -2.63
N VAL A 16 11.93 29.93 -2.34
CA VAL A 16 10.68 30.63 -2.56
C VAL A 16 10.92 31.77 -3.53
N ALA A 17 10.09 31.83 -4.58
CA ALA A 17 10.04 32.94 -5.53
C ALA A 17 8.67 33.60 -5.46
N VAL A 18 8.66 34.93 -5.29
CA VAL A 18 7.44 35.75 -5.27
C VAL A 18 7.39 36.55 -6.55
N LEU A 19 6.34 36.30 -7.33
CA LEU A 19 6.06 37.00 -8.58
C LEU A 19 4.80 37.85 -8.41
N VAL A 20 4.85 39.08 -8.90
CA VAL A 20 3.70 39.97 -8.99
C VAL A 20 3.57 40.41 -10.44
N ASP A 21 2.41 40.12 -11.04
CA ASP A 21 2.14 40.38 -12.47
C ASP A 21 3.28 39.87 -13.38
N ASN A 22 3.74 38.63 -13.12
CA ASN A 22 4.83 37.92 -13.82
C ASN A 22 6.24 38.51 -13.65
N VAL A 23 6.42 39.51 -12.80
CA VAL A 23 7.72 40.07 -12.44
C VAL A 23 8.20 39.48 -11.11
N VAL A 24 9.44 38.98 -11.07
CA VAL A 24 10.04 38.48 -9.83
C VAL A 24 10.35 39.67 -8.93
N ILE A 25 9.66 39.78 -7.80
CA ILE A 25 9.87 40.86 -6.82
C ILE A 25 10.74 40.44 -5.65
N LYS A 26 10.76 39.14 -5.32
CA LYS A 26 11.53 38.61 -4.20
C LYS A 26 11.89 37.14 -4.41
N GLN A 27 13.09 36.77 -3.98
CA GLN A 27 13.52 35.38 -3.87
C GLN A 27 14.24 35.20 -2.54
N PHE A 28 13.93 34.12 -1.84
CA PHE A 28 14.53 33.81 -0.55
C PHE A 28 14.46 32.31 -0.27
N LYS A 29 15.13 31.89 0.79
CA LYS A 29 15.22 30.50 1.20
C LYS A 29 14.70 30.36 2.62
N ILE A 30 13.92 29.32 2.86
CA ILE A 30 13.37 29.00 4.19
C ILE A 30 13.84 27.61 4.64
N GLY A 31 14.02 27.44 5.95
CA GLY A 31 14.14 26.10 6.55
C GLY A 31 12.78 25.40 6.60
N LEU A 32 12.77 24.06 6.61
CA LEU A 32 11.56 23.26 6.86
C LEU A 32 11.31 23.06 8.36
N ASP A 33 11.38 24.16 9.11
CA ASP A 33 11.23 24.26 10.56
C ASP A 33 10.30 25.41 10.96
N ARG A 34 10.10 25.62 12.26
CA ARG A 34 9.20 26.65 12.78
C ARG A 34 9.59 28.06 12.35
N LEU A 35 10.89 28.37 12.30
CA LEU A 35 11.37 29.70 11.96
C LEU A 35 11.16 29.98 10.47
N GLY A 36 11.50 29.02 9.61
CA GLY A 36 11.29 29.12 8.17
C GLY A 36 9.82 29.23 7.79
N PHE A 37 8.93 28.48 8.46
CA PHE A 37 7.50 28.59 8.24
C PHE A 37 6.88 29.87 8.80
N SER A 38 7.40 30.41 9.92
CA SER A 38 6.99 31.74 10.40
C SER A 38 7.33 32.81 9.37
N LEU A 39 8.57 32.79 8.85
CA LEU A 39 9.00 33.72 7.80
C LEU A 39 8.10 33.61 6.56
N LEU A 40 7.78 32.39 6.11
CA LEU A 40 6.88 32.19 4.98
C LEU A 40 5.47 32.75 5.27
N SER A 41 4.95 32.55 6.48
CA SER A 41 3.64 33.08 6.88
C SER A 41 3.60 34.61 6.83
N ASP A 42 4.63 35.26 7.38
CA ASP A 42 4.74 36.73 7.38
C ASP A 42 4.77 37.29 5.95
N GLU A 43 5.51 36.63 5.06
CA GLU A 43 5.56 37.00 3.65
C GLU A 43 4.22 36.78 2.93
N LEU A 44 3.55 35.66 3.16
CA LEU A 44 2.23 35.39 2.58
C LEU A 44 1.17 36.41 3.03
N ASN A 45 1.18 36.79 4.31
CA ASN A 45 0.27 37.78 4.88
C ASN A 45 0.50 39.20 4.37
N SER A 46 1.67 39.46 3.76
CA SER A 46 1.98 40.76 3.15
C SER A 46 1.25 40.98 1.81
N PHE A 47 0.59 39.95 1.26
CA PHE A 47 -0.15 40.02 0.01
C PHE A 47 -1.62 39.64 0.20
N ASN A 48 -2.51 40.27 -0.56
CA ASN A 48 -3.93 39.92 -0.56
C ASN A 48 -4.16 38.69 -1.47
N ALA A 49 -4.64 37.59 -0.89
CA ALA A 49 -4.99 36.34 -1.59
C ALA A 49 -3.89 35.80 -2.55
N PRO A 50 -2.65 35.56 -2.07
CA PRO A 50 -1.59 35.00 -2.89
C PRO A 50 -1.91 33.57 -3.37
N LEU A 51 -1.48 33.26 -4.58
CA LEU A 51 -1.51 31.90 -5.13
C LEU A 51 -0.21 31.17 -4.76
N ILE A 52 -0.31 29.95 -4.25
CA ILE A 52 0.85 29.16 -3.82
C ILE A 52 0.96 27.92 -4.71
N ILE A 53 2.15 27.65 -5.25
CA ILE A 53 2.41 26.46 -6.06
C ILE A 53 3.75 25.81 -5.67
N TYR A 54 3.74 24.48 -5.54
CA TYR A 54 4.96 23.71 -5.30
C TYR A 54 4.96 22.33 -5.98
N GLU A 55 6.14 21.77 -6.20
CA GLU A 55 6.33 20.39 -6.66
C GLU A 55 6.37 19.42 -5.47
N ALA A 56 5.69 18.29 -5.59
CA ALA A 56 5.68 17.26 -4.55
C ALA A 56 7.02 16.48 -4.49
N THR A 57 7.95 16.91 -3.65
CA THR A 57 9.24 16.23 -3.44
C THR A 57 9.16 15.14 -2.36
N ALA A 58 8.71 13.94 -2.75
CA ALA A 58 8.67 12.75 -1.89
C ALA A 58 8.08 13.04 -0.48
N MET A 59 8.82 12.75 0.59
CA MET A 59 8.40 13.02 1.96
C MET A 59 8.64 14.47 2.41
N TYR A 60 9.46 15.23 1.70
CA TYR A 60 9.93 16.54 2.16
C TYR A 60 8.86 17.63 2.01
N SER A 61 8.08 17.58 0.92
CA SER A 61 6.96 18.51 0.70
C SER A 61 5.82 18.33 1.71
N ARG A 62 5.74 17.19 2.44
CA ARG A 62 4.68 16.93 3.43
C ARG A 62 4.68 17.95 4.58
N ARG A 63 5.84 18.43 5.01
CA ARG A 63 5.94 19.44 6.08
C ARG A 63 5.40 20.79 5.63
N LEU A 64 5.75 21.22 4.42
CA LEU A 64 5.19 22.43 3.82
C LEU A 64 3.67 22.30 3.64
N ARG A 65 3.21 21.16 3.12
CA ARG A 65 1.76 20.87 2.98
C ARG A 65 1.03 21.02 4.32
N ALA A 66 1.53 20.36 5.37
CA ALA A 66 0.91 20.39 6.68
C ALA A 66 0.86 21.81 7.27
N PHE A 67 1.93 22.60 7.08
CA PHE A 67 1.94 24.01 7.45
C PHE A 67 0.85 24.81 6.72
N LEU A 68 0.80 24.71 5.39
CA LEU A 68 -0.18 25.43 4.56
C LEU A 68 -1.62 25.05 4.92
N GLN A 69 -1.90 23.77 5.14
CA GLN A 69 -3.22 23.29 5.55
C GLN A 69 -3.63 23.81 6.94
N ARG A 70 -2.72 23.74 7.93
CA ARG A 70 -2.99 24.18 9.29
C ARG A 70 -3.29 25.68 9.37
N ASP A 71 -2.57 26.47 8.58
CA ASP A 71 -2.70 27.92 8.56
C ASP A 71 -3.79 28.39 7.55
N GLY A 72 -4.53 27.46 6.94
CA GLY A 72 -5.70 27.75 6.09
C GLY A 72 -5.38 28.21 4.67
N TRP A 73 -4.14 28.06 4.21
CA TRP A 73 -3.72 28.48 2.87
C TRP A 73 -4.21 27.51 1.79
N LYS A 74 -4.73 28.07 0.70
CA LYS A 74 -4.97 27.33 -0.55
C LYS A 74 -3.66 27.24 -1.33
N TYR A 75 -3.37 26.05 -1.84
CA TYR A 75 -2.14 25.80 -2.60
C TYR A 75 -2.40 24.84 -3.74
N THR A 76 -1.50 24.86 -4.73
CA THR A 76 -1.42 23.92 -5.84
C THR A 76 -0.17 23.08 -5.69
N GLU A 77 -0.36 21.77 -5.52
CA GLU A 77 0.71 20.79 -5.48
C GLU A 77 0.75 20.01 -6.80
N LEU A 78 1.88 20.08 -7.49
CA LEU A 78 2.12 19.34 -8.73
C LEU A 78 2.83 18.01 -8.46
N ASN A 79 2.40 16.96 -9.14
CA ASN A 79 3.18 15.72 -9.24
C ASN A 79 4.50 16.03 -9.96
N PRO A 80 5.66 15.45 -9.55
CA PRO A 80 6.95 15.67 -10.19
C PRO A 80 6.97 15.52 -11.71
N LEU A 81 6.20 14.56 -12.25
CA LEU A 81 6.10 14.36 -13.69
C LEU A 81 5.36 15.53 -14.37
N ALA A 82 4.30 16.02 -13.74
CA ALA A 82 3.53 17.16 -14.24
C ALA A 82 4.35 18.46 -14.14
N ALA A 83 5.01 18.69 -12.99
CA ALA A 83 5.92 19.81 -12.79
C ALA A 83 7.02 19.80 -13.85
N LYS A 84 7.72 18.67 -14.04
CA LYS A 84 8.75 18.53 -15.08
C LYS A 84 8.23 18.90 -16.47
N LYS A 85 7.07 18.38 -16.89
CA LYS A 85 6.50 18.64 -18.22
C LYS A 85 6.18 20.12 -18.43
N VAL A 86 5.60 20.77 -17.41
CA VAL A 86 5.24 22.19 -17.51
C VAL A 86 6.47 23.08 -17.45
N MET A 87 7.51 22.65 -16.74
CA MET A 87 8.78 23.36 -16.59
C MET A 87 9.73 23.21 -17.78
N GLU A 88 9.54 22.23 -18.66
CA GLU A 88 10.41 22.02 -19.84
C GLU A 88 10.49 23.28 -20.72
N GLU A 89 9.42 24.06 -20.80
CA GLU A 89 9.38 25.33 -21.55
C GLU A 89 10.10 26.49 -20.82
N PHE A 90 10.39 26.35 -19.53
CA PHE A 90 10.98 27.40 -18.69
C PHE A 90 12.44 27.10 -18.28
N ARG A 91 12.96 25.91 -18.59
CA ARG A 91 14.31 25.44 -18.20
C ARG A 91 15.35 25.69 -19.29
N HIS A 92 15.96 26.88 -19.29
CA HIS A 92 17.16 27.16 -20.10
C HIS A 92 18.48 27.03 -19.31
N THR A 93 18.43 27.02 -17.97
CA THR A 93 19.60 26.85 -17.08
C THR A 93 19.13 26.26 -15.75
N LYS A 94 19.87 25.29 -15.20
CA LYS A 94 19.44 24.47 -14.05
C LYS A 94 19.99 25.04 -12.73
N THR A 95 19.19 25.82 -12.01
CA THR A 95 19.46 26.17 -10.61
C THR A 95 18.16 26.07 -9.80
N ASP A 96 18.24 25.64 -8.54
CA ASP A 96 17.06 25.40 -7.69
C ASP A 96 16.21 26.67 -7.47
N ALA A 97 16.82 27.86 -7.51
CA ALA A 97 16.11 29.13 -7.44
C ALA A 97 15.27 29.42 -8.71
N LEU A 98 15.76 29.00 -9.88
CA LEU A 98 15.03 29.12 -11.14
C LEU A 98 13.85 28.16 -11.21
N ASP A 99 13.91 27.01 -10.52
CA ASP A 99 12.78 26.07 -10.45
C ASP A 99 11.60 26.70 -9.68
N ALA A 100 11.84 27.37 -8.55
CA ALA A 100 10.79 28.11 -7.84
C ALA A 100 10.13 29.19 -8.73
N VAL A 101 10.93 29.97 -9.48
CA VAL A 101 10.42 30.94 -10.46
C VAL A 101 9.62 30.25 -11.57
N GLY A 102 10.11 29.11 -12.07
CA GLY A 102 9.44 28.30 -13.09
C GLY A 102 8.07 27.81 -12.64
N LEU A 103 7.93 27.38 -11.38
CA LEU A 103 6.63 27.00 -10.80
C LEU A 103 5.66 28.18 -10.76
N ALA A 104 6.12 29.34 -10.29
CA ALA A 104 5.28 30.54 -10.24
C ALA A 104 4.79 30.95 -11.64
N ARG A 105 5.69 30.98 -12.64
CA ARG A 105 5.34 31.26 -14.03
C ARG A 105 4.37 30.22 -14.61
N ALA A 106 4.57 28.95 -14.27
CA ALA A 106 3.68 27.88 -14.66
C ALA A 106 2.26 28.06 -14.12
N MET A 107 2.11 28.53 -12.87
CA MET A 107 0.82 28.86 -12.28
C MET A 107 0.14 30.02 -13.01
N ILE A 108 0.86 31.12 -13.27
CA ILE A 108 0.33 32.28 -14.01
C ILE A 108 -0.14 31.86 -15.41
N LYS A 109 0.65 31.04 -16.12
CA LYS A 109 0.30 30.60 -17.48
C LYS A 109 -0.90 29.65 -17.50
N ASN A 110 -0.90 28.62 -16.65
CA ASN A 110 -1.84 27.50 -16.75
C ASN A 110 -3.05 27.63 -15.83
N HIS A 111 -3.04 28.59 -14.89
CA HIS A 111 -4.13 28.83 -13.94
C HIS A 111 -4.56 27.55 -13.21
N PHE A 112 -3.59 26.82 -12.65
CA PHE A 112 -3.88 25.56 -11.99
C PHE A 112 -4.87 25.76 -10.85
N ARG A 113 -5.78 24.80 -10.69
CA ARG A 113 -6.73 24.82 -9.58
C ARG A 113 -6.01 24.45 -8.27
N PRO A 114 -6.46 25.01 -7.13
CA PRO A 114 -5.99 24.55 -5.83
C PRO A 114 -6.15 23.05 -5.67
N THR A 115 -5.17 22.41 -5.03
CA THR A 115 -5.20 21.00 -4.71
C THR A 115 -6.33 20.71 -3.73
N TYR A 116 -7.10 19.66 -4.01
CA TYR A 116 -8.13 19.15 -3.11
C TYR A 116 -7.49 18.75 -1.78
N GLN A 117 -7.98 19.35 -0.68
CA GLN A 117 -7.51 19.04 0.67
C GLN A 117 -8.39 17.94 1.25
N GLU A 118 -7.86 16.72 1.24
CA GLU A 118 -8.55 15.56 1.83
C GLU A 118 -8.59 15.63 3.36
N SER A 119 -9.60 15.00 3.96
CA SER A 119 -9.70 14.86 5.41
C SER A 119 -8.45 14.17 5.98
N PRO A 120 -7.92 14.61 7.14
CA PRO A 120 -6.75 14.00 7.77
C PRO A 120 -6.86 12.48 7.97
N VAL A 121 -8.09 11.97 8.13
CA VAL A 121 -8.38 10.54 8.28
C VAL A 121 -7.81 9.71 7.12
N TYR A 122 -7.91 10.18 5.87
CA TYR A 122 -7.38 9.46 4.71
C TYR A 122 -5.84 9.44 4.69
N THR A 123 -5.21 10.53 5.10
CA THR A 123 -3.75 10.62 5.17
C THR A 123 -3.19 9.69 6.26
N GLU A 124 -3.86 9.63 7.40
CA GLU A 124 -3.48 8.73 8.50
C GLU A 124 -3.70 7.25 8.11
N LEU A 125 -4.84 6.92 7.49
CA LEU A 125 -5.08 5.59 6.93
C LEU A 125 -4.01 5.19 5.90
N HIS A 126 -3.61 6.13 5.04
CA HIS A 126 -2.54 5.90 4.07
C HIS A 126 -1.21 5.56 4.76
N ASP A 127 -0.81 6.30 5.79
CA ASP A 127 0.43 6.06 6.52
C ASP A 127 0.42 4.71 7.25
N LEU A 128 -0.71 4.33 7.84
CA LEU A 128 -0.92 3.00 8.41
C LEU A 128 -0.79 1.89 7.36
N GLU A 129 -1.41 2.04 6.19
CA GLU A 129 -1.30 1.05 5.11
C GLU A 129 0.13 0.96 4.54
N ARG A 130 0.85 2.09 4.45
CA ARG A 130 2.27 2.09 4.06
C ARG A 130 3.10 1.27 5.03
N THR A 131 2.89 1.45 6.32
CA THR A 131 3.57 0.70 7.39
C THR A 131 3.19 -0.78 7.33
N TYR A 132 1.91 -1.10 7.18
CA TYR A 132 1.43 -2.48 7.00
C TYR A 132 2.11 -3.18 5.83
N GLN A 133 2.34 -2.48 4.72
CA GLN A 133 3.00 -3.04 3.54
C GLN A 133 4.53 -3.15 3.71
N GLN A 134 5.17 -2.29 4.51
CA GLN A 134 6.56 -2.47 4.92
C GLN A 134 6.72 -3.75 5.74
N PHE A 135 5.88 -3.94 6.77
CA PHE A 135 5.88 -5.17 7.56
C PHE A 135 5.61 -6.43 6.74
N ASN A 136 4.80 -6.36 5.68
CA ASN A 136 4.66 -7.48 4.75
C ASN A 136 5.98 -7.83 4.04
N LYS A 137 6.79 -6.84 3.64
CA LYS A 137 8.10 -7.07 3.03
C LYS A 137 9.09 -7.62 4.06
N ASP A 138 9.02 -7.13 5.31
CA ASP A 138 9.89 -7.59 6.38
C ASP A 138 9.61 -9.03 6.77
N ILE A 139 8.33 -9.45 6.82
CA ILE A 139 7.97 -10.86 7.03
C ILE A 139 8.54 -11.75 5.94
N VAL A 140 8.39 -11.37 4.65
CA VAL A 140 8.93 -12.17 3.54
C VAL A 140 10.45 -12.27 3.66
N THR A 141 11.12 -11.17 3.98
CA THR A 141 12.58 -11.13 4.18
C THR A 141 13.01 -12.03 5.34
N ASN A 142 12.36 -11.93 6.50
CA ASN A 142 12.70 -12.72 7.67
C ASN A 142 12.35 -14.20 7.50
N LYS A 143 11.24 -14.55 6.83
CA LYS A 143 10.94 -15.94 6.45
C LYS A 143 11.99 -16.54 5.54
N ASN A 144 12.47 -15.79 4.54
CA ASN A 144 13.53 -16.27 3.66
C ASN A 144 14.85 -16.49 4.43
N ARG A 145 15.17 -15.62 5.40
CA ARG A 145 16.32 -15.80 6.30
C ARG A 145 16.13 -17.03 7.20
N LEU A 146 14.94 -17.20 7.76
CA LEU A 146 14.57 -18.33 8.61
C LEU A 146 14.68 -19.65 7.85
N HIS A 147 14.10 -19.73 6.65
CA HIS A 147 14.20 -20.88 5.76
C HIS A 147 15.66 -21.31 5.57
N ARG A 148 16.55 -20.37 5.24
CA ARG A 148 18.00 -20.65 5.09
C ARG A 148 18.65 -21.16 6.37
N ALA A 149 18.27 -20.62 7.53
CA ALA A 149 18.80 -21.08 8.82
C ALA A 149 18.27 -22.48 9.17
N LEU A 150 17.01 -22.77 8.85
CA LEU A 150 16.40 -24.09 9.00
C LEU A 150 17.07 -25.13 8.11
N GLN A 151 17.49 -24.78 6.89
CA GLN A 151 18.27 -25.70 6.03
C GLN A 151 19.56 -26.21 6.68
N LEU A 152 20.11 -25.49 7.67
CA LEU A 152 21.32 -25.91 8.39
C LEU A 152 21.01 -26.68 9.70
N THR A 153 19.79 -26.60 10.21
CA THR A 153 19.45 -27.00 11.59
C THR A 153 18.32 -27.99 11.66
N PHE A 154 17.16 -27.71 11.07
CA PHE A 154 16.03 -28.64 11.06
C PHE A 154 15.13 -28.37 9.84
N PRO A 155 15.56 -28.74 8.62
CA PRO A 155 14.81 -28.46 7.40
C PRO A 155 13.39 -29.05 7.42
N GLU A 156 13.25 -30.26 7.95
CA GLU A 156 12.01 -31.04 7.94
C GLU A 156 10.88 -30.38 8.76
N ILE A 157 11.21 -29.48 9.70
CA ILE A 157 10.21 -28.78 10.51
C ILE A 157 9.27 -27.90 9.65
N GLU A 158 9.71 -27.47 8.46
CA GLU A 158 8.85 -26.74 7.52
C GLU A 158 7.67 -27.60 7.02
N HIS A 159 7.76 -28.92 7.19
CA HIS A 159 6.70 -29.89 6.90
C HIS A 159 5.89 -30.29 8.14
N PHE A 160 6.05 -29.63 9.29
CA PHE A 160 5.28 -29.90 10.51
C PHE A 160 3.78 -29.67 10.31
N MET A 161 3.40 -28.61 9.58
CA MET A 161 2.01 -28.27 9.28
C MET A 161 1.80 -28.04 7.79
N SER A 162 0.54 -27.94 7.36
CA SER A 162 0.19 -27.60 5.97
C SER A 162 0.54 -26.15 5.59
N SER A 163 0.82 -25.29 6.56
CA SER A 163 1.22 -23.91 6.35
C SER A 163 2.26 -23.48 7.39
N THR A 164 3.27 -22.72 6.97
CA THR A 164 4.36 -22.22 7.81
C THR A 164 4.07 -20.83 8.42
N ASP A 165 2.79 -20.51 8.65
CA ASP A 165 2.35 -19.13 8.94
C ASP A 165 1.51 -18.97 10.23
N GLY A 166 1.28 -20.05 10.99
CA GLY A 166 0.44 -20.03 12.18
C GLY A 166 1.20 -19.76 13.48
N VAL A 167 0.50 -19.22 14.50
CA VAL A 167 1.04 -18.99 15.85
C VAL A 167 1.72 -20.26 16.41
N LEU A 168 1.00 -21.39 16.35
CA LEU A 168 1.55 -22.69 16.78
C LEU A 168 2.83 -23.06 16.02
N TYR A 169 2.89 -22.80 14.71
CA TYR A 169 4.10 -23.10 13.93
C TYR A 169 5.29 -22.26 14.44
N TRP A 170 5.08 -20.96 14.69
CA TRP A 170 6.14 -20.09 15.22
C TRP A 170 6.61 -20.52 16.59
N HIS A 171 5.70 -20.86 17.50
CA HIS A 171 6.05 -21.33 18.84
C HIS A 171 6.84 -22.64 18.80
N ILE A 172 6.43 -23.59 17.95
CA ILE A 172 7.12 -24.87 17.78
C ILE A 172 8.52 -24.68 17.19
N VAL A 173 8.69 -23.83 16.16
CA VAL A 173 10.01 -23.53 15.60
C VAL A 173 10.92 -22.82 16.62
N GLN A 174 10.37 -21.97 17.48
CA GLN A 174 11.12 -21.32 18.55
C GLN A 174 11.56 -22.29 19.66
N ARG A 175 10.70 -23.24 20.03
CA ARG A 175 10.95 -24.20 21.11
C ARG A 175 11.83 -25.36 20.65
N PHE A 176 11.64 -25.80 19.40
CA PHE A 176 12.28 -26.98 18.81
C PHE A 176 13.02 -26.64 17.51
N PRO A 177 14.01 -25.73 17.53
CA PRO A 177 14.75 -25.32 16.34
C PRO A 177 15.74 -26.37 15.82
N HIS A 178 15.88 -27.52 16.48
CA HIS A 178 16.83 -28.58 16.15
C HIS A 178 16.25 -29.95 16.52
N PRO A 179 16.45 -31.01 15.70
CA PRO A 179 15.85 -32.33 15.94
C PRO A 179 16.25 -32.96 17.27
N ALA A 180 17.52 -32.83 17.69
CA ALA A 180 17.98 -33.33 18.99
C ALA A 180 17.21 -32.75 20.19
N ILE A 181 16.68 -31.53 20.08
CA ILE A 181 15.88 -30.92 21.16
C ILE A 181 14.51 -31.63 21.22
N VAL A 182 13.89 -31.93 20.07
CA VAL A 182 12.66 -32.73 20.02
C VAL A 182 12.88 -34.11 20.62
N LEU A 183 13.96 -34.79 20.21
CA LEU A 183 14.28 -36.17 20.63
C LEU A 183 14.66 -36.29 22.11
N SER A 184 14.87 -35.17 22.81
CA SER A 184 15.08 -35.15 24.26
C SER A 184 13.79 -35.17 25.09
N HIS A 185 12.63 -35.17 24.43
CA HIS A 185 11.31 -35.18 25.08
C HIS A 185 10.53 -36.44 24.70
N GLU A 186 9.71 -36.90 25.63
CA GLU A 186 8.76 -37.99 25.39
C GLU A 186 7.52 -37.51 24.62
N GLU A 187 6.81 -38.43 23.95
CA GLU A 187 5.61 -38.09 23.17
C GLU A 187 4.53 -37.37 24.00
N ASN A 188 4.36 -37.79 25.26
CA ASN A 188 3.39 -37.17 26.17
C ASN A 188 3.78 -35.72 26.50
N GLU A 189 5.06 -35.45 26.75
CA GLU A 189 5.55 -34.09 27.03
C GLU A 189 5.37 -33.17 25.81
N LEU A 190 5.70 -33.66 24.61
CA LEU A 190 5.48 -32.91 23.37
C LEU A 190 3.99 -32.62 23.12
N THR A 191 3.12 -33.55 23.49
CA THR A 191 1.67 -33.36 23.40
C THR A 191 1.20 -32.24 24.32
N GLU A 192 1.67 -32.21 25.57
CA GLU A 192 1.37 -31.14 26.53
C GLU A 192 1.90 -29.77 26.08
N ILE A 193 3.13 -29.73 25.54
CA ILE A 193 3.70 -28.51 24.97
C ILE A 193 2.85 -28.00 23.81
N ILE A 194 2.44 -28.87 22.88
CA ILE A 194 1.58 -28.47 21.76
C ILE A 194 0.21 -27.95 22.22
N LEU A 195 -0.35 -28.51 23.31
CA LEU A 195 -1.61 -28.05 23.90
C LEU A 195 -1.49 -26.66 24.54
N THR A 196 -0.33 -26.34 25.14
CA THR A 196 -0.09 -25.06 25.82
C THR A 196 0.35 -23.95 24.86
N GLU A 197 1.07 -24.29 23.79
CA GLU A 197 1.61 -23.34 22.81
C GLU A 197 0.61 -22.90 21.73
N THR A 198 -0.64 -23.37 21.80
CA THR A 198 -1.71 -22.94 20.89
C THR A 198 -2.64 -21.94 21.57
N SER A 199 -2.91 -20.82 20.90
CA SER A 199 -3.97 -19.89 21.33
C SER A 199 -5.39 -20.41 21.11
N LYS A 200 -5.53 -21.49 20.33
CA LYS A 200 -6.82 -22.16 20.05
C LYS A 200 -6.92 -23.45 20.83
N LYS A 201 -8.10 -23.75 21.40
CA LYS A 201 -8.40 -25.07 21.97
C LYS A 201 -8.30 -26.14 20.87
N ILE A 202 -7.22 -26.90 20.87
CA ILE A 202 -7.08 -28.09 20.02
C ILE A 202 -7.46 -29.32 20.85
N GLY A 203 -8.16 -30.27 20.23
CA GLY A 203 -8.47 -31.54 20.88
C GLY A 203 -7.21 -32.38 21.10
N LEU A 204 -7.17 -33.12 22.22
CA LEU A 204 -6.04 -33.95 22.64
C LEU A 204 -5.56 -34.90 21.52
N LYS A 205 -6.49 -35.59 20.83
CA LYS A 205 -6.16 -36.47 19.69
C LYS A 205 -5.37 -35.77 18.58
N ARG A 206 -5.68 -34.50 18.30
CA ARG A 206 -4.97 -33.71 17.29
C ARG A 206 -3.58 -33.31 17.79
N ALA A 207 -3.44 -32.96 19.07
CA ALA A 207 -2.16 -32.63 19.67
C ALA A 207 -1.21 -33.84 19.63
N MET A 208 -1.67 -35.03 20.03
CA MET A 208 -0.87 -36.27 19.93
C MET A 208 -0.44 -36.57 18.50
N LYS A 209 -1.32 -36.38 17.52
CA LYS A 209 -0.96 -36.56 16.10
C LYS A 209 0.14 -35.59 15.65
N LEU A 210 0.11 -34.35 16.14
CA LEU A 210 1.16 -33.36 15.84
C LEU A 210 2.47 -33.70 16.57
N ALA A 211 2.41 -34.14 17.82
CA ALA A 211 3.59 -34.58 18.58
C ALA A 211 4.30 -35.74 17.87
N ASN A 212 3.55 -36.79 17.51
CA ASN A 212 4.05 -37.92 16.72
C ASN A 212 4.67 -37.48 15.40
N ARG A 213 4.01 -36.55 14.69
CA ARG A 213 4.56 -36.01 13.44
C ARG A 213 5.87 -35.26 13.69
N LEU A 214 5.97 -34.46 14.75
CA LEU A 214 7.18 -33.72 15.09
C LEU A 214 8.33 -34.69 15.44
N LEU A 215 8.06 -35.74 16.21
CA LEU A 215 9.02 -36.81 16.51
C LEU A 215 9.50 -37.50 15.22
N ALA A 216 8.57 -37.89 14.35
CA ALA A 216 8.92 -38.54 13.08
C ALA A 216 9.79 -37.64 12.17
N LEU A 217 9.51 -36.33 12.12
CA LEU A 217 10.34 -35.37 11.40
C LEU A 217 11.73 -35.26 12.04
N ALA A 218 11.82 -35.24 13.37
CA ALA A 218 13.09 -35.15 14.08
C ALA A 218 13.95 -36.41 13.90
N GLN A 219 13.35 -37.60 13.94
CA GLN A 219 14.03 -38.87 13.71
C GLN A 219 14.60 -38.99 12.30
N ASN A 220 13.93 -38.42 11.30
CA ASN A 220 14.37 -38.44 9.91
C ASN A 220 15.37 -37.32 9.56
N SER A 221 15.63 -36.38 10.48
CA SER A 221 16.43 -35.20 10.21
C SER A 221 17.93 -35.46 10.34
N ALA A 222 18.71 -34.90 9.42
CA ALA A 222 20.17 -34.93 9.44
C ALA A 222 20.73 -33.49 9.49
N PRO A 223 20.82 -32.88 10.69
CA PRO A 223 21.20 -31.47 10.84
C PRO A 223 22.66 -31.24 10.47
N ALA A 224 22.96 -30.13 9.77
CA ALA A 224 24.32 -29.76 9.39
C ALA A 224 25.09 -29.02 10.51
N LYS A 225 24.41 -28.63 11.58
CA LYS A 225 24.96 -27.84 12.69
C LYS A 225 24.48 -28.40 14.03
N GLU A 226 25.36 -28.35 15.02
CA GLU A 226 25.08 -28.76 16.39
C GLU A 226 23.95 -27.96 17.07
N PRO A 227 23.25 -28.53 18.07
CA PRO A 227 22.16 -27.88 18.79
C PRO A 227 22.54 -26.54 19.44
N GLN A 228 23.80 -26.36 19.85
CA GLN A 228 24.30 -25.13 20.49
C GLN A 228 24.87 -24.11 19.49
N SER A 229 24.81 -24.41 18.19
CA SER A 229 25.36 -23.54 17.14
C SER A 229 24.64 -22.18 17.08
N HIS A 230 25.31 -21.18 16.50
CA HIS A 230 24.68 -19.88 16.25
C HIS A 230 23.48 -19.99 15.29
N ALA A 231 23.48 -20.95 14.36
CA ALA A 231 22.37 -21.15 13.42
C ALA A 231 21.05 -21.45 14.15
N VAL A 232 21.10 -22.25 15.22
CA VAL A 232 19.94 -22.56 16.06
C VAL A 232 19.42 -21.30 16.76
N ARG A 233 20.31 -20.47 17.33
CA ARG A 233 19.92 -19.17 17.93
C ARG A 233 19.31 -18.22 16.91
N ALA A 234 19.83 -18.22 15.67
CA ALA A 234 19.30 -17.42 14.58
C ALA A 234 17.88 -17.87 14.18
N VAL A 235 17.60 -19.17 14.13
CA VAL A 235 16.23 -19.71 13.90
C VAL A 235 15.26 -19.16 14.93
N ILE A 236 15.59 -19.25 16.22
CA ILE A 236 14.74 -18.75 17.31
C ILE A 236 14.49 -17.25 17.16
N ALA A 237 15.54 -16.47 16.95
CA ALA A 237 15.44 -15.01 16.82
C ALA A 237 14.61 -14.59 15.60
N LEU A 238 14.80 -15.25 14.46
CA LEU A 238 14.05 -14.96 13.23
C LEU A 238 12.58 -15.36 13.36
N ALA A 239 12.26 -16.50 13.98
CA ALA A 239 10.89 -16.92 14.23
C ALA A 239 10.16 -15.94 15.18
N LYS A 240 10.82 -15.50 16.26
CA LYS A 240 10.31 -14.44 17.16
C LYS A 240 10.04 -13.14 16.41
N GLU A 241 10.95 -12.75 15.53
CA GLU A 241 10.80 -11.51 14.77
C GLU A 241 9.64 -11.58 13.77
N VAL A 242 9.46 -12.71 13.07
CA VAL A 242 8.30 -12.91 12.18
C VAL A 242 6.99 -12.85 12.96
N GLU A 243 6.92 -13.47 14.13
CA GLU A 243 5.76 -13.42 15.02
C GLU A 243 5.46 -12.00 15.50
N ARG A 244 6.47 -11.30 16.01
CA ARG A 244 6.36 -9.90 16.46
C ARG A 244 5.81 -9.00 15.35
N ILE A 245 6.35 -9.10 14.13
CA ILE A 245 5.87 -8.29 12.99
C ILE A 245 4.43 -8.68 12.61
N ASN A 246 4.04 -9.96 12.72
CA ASN A 246 2.65 -10.37 12.48
C ASN A 246 1.69 -9.75 13.51
N GLN A 247 2.08 -9.67 14.78
CA GLN A 247 1.28 -9.02 15.83
C GLN A 247 1.13 -7.52 15.57
N LEU A 248 2.22 -6.82 15.23
CA LEU A 248 2.17 -5.40 14.86
C LEU A 248 1.25 -5.15 13.66
N LYS A 249 1.28 -6.01 12.65
CA LYS A 249 0.35 -5.91 11.52
C LYS A 249 -1.10 -6.09 11.91
N ALA A 250 -1.39 -6.98 12.86
CA ALA A 250 -2.75 -7.15 13.34
C ALA A 250 -3.24 -5.89 14.06
N GLN A 251 -2.37 -5.26 14.86
CA GLN A 251 -2.66 -3.98 15.52
C GLN A 251 -2.96 -2.86 14.51
N ILE A 252 -2.17 -2.74 13.43
CA ILE A 252 -2.45 -1.75 12.37
C ILE A 252 -3.85 -1.96 11.77
N ILE A 253 -4.28 -3.20 11.53
CA ILE A 253 -5.62 -3.44 10.99
C ILE A 253 -6.71 -3.03 11.99
N VAL A 254 -6.50 -3.25 13.29
CA VAL A 254 -7.42 -2.76 14.33
C VAL A 254 -7.49 -1.24 14.32
N GLU A 255 -6.35 -0.56 14.30
CA GLU A 255 -6.26 0.90 14.26
C GLU A 255 -6.92 1.49 13.00
N MET A 256 -6.65 0.92 11.81
CA MET A 256 -7.33 1.30 10.58
C MET A 256 -8.84 1.10 10.65
N THR A 257 -9.29 0.06 11.35
CA THR A 257 -10.74 -0.21 11.52
C THR A 257 -11.36 0.89 12.35
N THR A 258 -10.80 1.19 13.53
CA THR A 258 -11.28 2.26 14.41
C THR A 258 -11.27 3.63 13.72
N LEU A 259 -10.19 3.95 13.02
CA LEU A 259 -10.07 5.21 12.29
C LEU A 259 -11.08 5.31 11.13
N GLY A 260 -11.40 4.18 10.49
CA GLY A 260 -12.34 4.10 9.39
C GLY A 260 -13.81 3.93 9.77
N GLU A 261 -14.15 3.81 11.06
CA GLU A 261 -15.52 3.54 11.53
C GLU A 261 -16.56 4.55 11.01
N ASN A 262 -16.17 5.83 10.91
CA ASN A 262 -17.06 6.92 10.49
C ASN A 262 -17.00 7.21 8.99
N LEU A 263 -16.22 6.46 8.22
CA LEU A 263 -16.14 6.66 6.76
C LEU A 263 -17.30 5.96 6.08
N SER A 264 -18.17 6.74 5.43
CA SER A 264 -19.36 6.21 4.77
C SER A 264 -19.02 5.23 3.65
N GLU A 265 -17.83 5.32 3.05
CA GLU A 265 -17.37 4.44 1.97
C GLU A 265 -17.11 3.02 2.43
N VAL A 266 -16.76 2.82 3.71
CA VAL A 266 -16.42 1.50 4.25
C VAL A 266 -17.60 0.51 4.10
N PRO A 267 -18.82 0.80 4.61
CA PRO A 267 -19.96 -0.10 4.41
C PRO A 267 -20.33 -0.28 2.93
N LEU A 268 -20.16 0.75 2.08
CA LEU A 268 -20.43 0.64 0.64
C LEU A 268 -19.50 -0.37 -0.02
N LEU A 269 -18.20 -0.32 0.28
CA LEU A 269 -17.24 -1.29 -0.27
C LEU A 269 -17.45 -2.70 0.29
N VAL A 270 -17.74 -2.82 1.59
CA VAL A 270 -17.96 -4.11 2.26
C VAL A 270 -19.23 -4.80 1.76
N SER A 271 -20.23 -4.03 1.28
CA SER A 271 -21.44 -4.60 0.68
C SER A 271 -21.18 -5.42 -0.60
N ILE A 272 -20.03 -5.22 -1.26
CA ILE A 272 -19.65 -5.96 -2.47
C ILE A 272 -19.20 -7.38 -2.07
N PRO A 273 -19.84 -8.45 -2.58
CA PRO A 273 -19.46 -9.82 -2.27
C PRO A 273 -17.98 -10.10 -2.53
N GLY A 274 -17.27 -10.57 -1.49
CA GLY A 274 -15.83 -10.86 -1.54
C GLY A 274 -14.92 -9.71 -1.10
N ILE A 275 -15.48 -8.54 -0.77
CA ILE A 275 -14.74 -7.43 -0.16
C ILE A 275 -14.98 -7.43 1.35
N GLY A 276 -13.94 -7.83 2.11
CA GLY A 276 -13.95 -7.70 3.56
C GLY A 276 -13.47 -6.33 4.04
N ILE A 277 -13.76 -6.00 5.31
CA ILE A 277 -13.40 -4.73 5.98
C ILE A 277 -11.94 -4.32 5.73
N LYS A 278 -11.00 -5.25 5.92
CA LYS A 278 -9.58 -5.03 5.66
C LYS A 278 -9.30 -4.60 4.23
N THR A 279 -9.90 -5.26 3.24
CA THR A 279 -9.67 -4.93 1.83
C THR A 279 -10.24 -3.55 1.50
N ALA A 280 -11.41 -3.22 2.04
CA ALA A 280 -12.03 -1.90 1.90
C ALA A 280 -11.14 -0.80 2.48
N LEU A 281 -10.67 -0.95 3.72
CA LEU A 281 -9.80 0.01 4.39
C LEU A 281 -8.46 0.18 3.66
N CYS A 282 -7.81 -0.90 3.22
CA CYS A 282 -6.58 -0.80 2.44
C CYS A 282 -6.81 -0.07 1.10
N LEU A 283 -7.96 -0.25 0.45
CA LEU A 283 -8.30 0.48 -0.78
C LEU A 283 -8.49 1.98 -0.50
N ILE A 284 -9.29 2.32 0.51
CA ILE A 284 -9.53 3.71 0.91
C ILE A 284 -8.20 4.39 1.29
N ALA A 285 -7.36 3.72 2.08
CA ALA A 285 -6.04 4.21 2.47
C ALA A 285 -5.13 4.56 1.28
N GLU A 286 -5.15 3.77 0.20
CA GLU A 286 -4.27 4.02 -0.95
C GLU A 286 -4.86 4.98 -2.00
N LEU A 287 -6.19 5.13 -2.04
CA LEU A 287 -6.90 5.99 -2.98
C LEU A 287 -7.20 7.38 -2.42
N GLY A 288 -7.36 7.49 -1.10
CA GLY A 288 -7.92 8.66 -0.43
C GLY A 288 -9.42 8.80 -0.70
N ASP A 289 -9.95 10.01 -0.56
CA ASP A 289 -11.33 10.30 -0.93
C ASP A 289 -11.55 10.06 -2.43
N VAL A 290 -12.37 9.06 -2.77
CA VAL A 290 -12.66 8.68 -4.16
C VAL A 290 -13.45 9.77 -4.89
N ARG A 291 -14.15 10.65 -4.16
CA ARG A 291 -14.95 11.74 -4.74
C ARG A 291 -14.10 12.78 -5.45
N ARG A 292 -12.80 12.87 -5.13
CA ARG A 292 -11.85 13.77 -5.80
C ARG A 292 -11.58 13.38 -7.27
N PHE A 293 -11.91 12.15 -7.66
CA PHE A 293 -11.71 11.67 -9.02
C PHE A 293 -12.91 12.03 -9.90
N HIS A 294 -12.65 12.78 -10.98
CA HIS A 294 -13.68 13.16 -11.94
C HIS A 294 -14.28 11.97 -12.73
N SER A 295 -13.64 10.80 -12.71
CA SER A 295 -14.15 9.57 -13.33
C SER A 295 -13.42 8.34 -12.82
N ALA A 296 -14.03 7.16 -12.97
CA ALA A 296 -13.35 5.88 -12.76
C ALA A 296 -12.12 5.67 -13.66
N ASN A 297 -12.04 6.33 -14.82
CA ASN A 297 -10.83 6.29 -15.66
C ASN A 297 -9.69 7.09 -15.05
N ALA A 298 -9.98 8.17 -14.32
CA ALA A 298 -8.97 8.90 -13.54
C ALA A 298 -8.39 8.00 -12.44
N ILE A 299 -9.22 7.16 -11.80
CA ILE A 299 -8.76 6.13 -10.85
C ILE A 299 -7.84 5.12 -11.57
N ASN A 300 -8.23 4.63 -12.75
CA ASN A 300 -7.40 3.70 -13.53
C ASN A 300 -6.02 4.29 -13.88
N ALA A 301 -5.97 5.58 -14.22
CA ALA A 301 -4.72 6.31 -14.49
C ALA A 301 -3.88 6.51 -13.22
N TYR A 302 -4.51 6.93 -12.12
CA TYR A 302 -3.85 7.09 -10.81
C TYR A 302 -3.18 5.79 -10.33
N ILE A 303 -3.86 4.66 -10.54
CA ILE A 303 -3.37 3.34 -10.17
C ILE A 303 -2.41 2.78 -11.25
N GLY A 304 -2.48 3.28 -12.49
CA GLY A 304 -1.61 2.88 -13.60
C GLY A 304 -1.97 1.54 -14.25
N ILE A 305 -3.28 1.23 -14.31
CA ILE A 305 -3.85 0.07 -15.04
C ILE A 305 -4.47 0.45 -16.38
N ASP A 306 -4.40 1.72 -16.75
CA ASP A 306 -4.73 2.19 -18.08
C ASP A 306 -3.74 1.64 -19.12
N LEU A 307 -4.27 1.28 -20.29
CA LEU A 307 -3.52 0.64 -21.36
C LEU A 307 -2.79 1.69 -22.20
N ILE A 308 -1.54 1.39 -22.57
CA ILE A 308 -0.81 2.15 -23.60
C ILE A 308 -0.91 1.40 -24.94
N ARG A 309 -1.15 2.14 -26.02
CA ARG A 309 -0.84 1.71 -27.38
C ARG A 309 0.53 2.29 -27.75
N TYR A 310 1.45 1.44 -28.20
CA TYR A 310 2.70 1.86 -28.82
C TYR A 310 2.56 1.54 -30.30
N GLU A 311 2.30 2.57 -31.11
CA GLU A 311 2.20 2.48 -32.56
C GLU A 311 3.46 3.15 -33.13
N SER A 312 4.38 2.36 -33.65
CA SER A 312 5.43 2.84 -34.56
C SER A 312 5.12 2.25 -35.92
N GLY A 313 5.13 3.05 -36.99
CA GLY A 313 4.42 2.83 -38.28
C GLY A 313 4.47 1.48 -39.01
N GLN A 314 5.18 0.45 -38.52
CA GLN A 314 5.11 -0.93 -39.03
C GLN A 314 4.95 -2.02 -37.94
N TYR A 315 4.75 -1.66 -36.68
CA TYR A 315 4.62 -2.60 -35.56
C TYR A 315 3.51 -2.16 -34.58
N GLU A 316 2.45 -2.97 -34.49
CA GLU A 316 1.47 -2.89 -33.40
C GLU A 316 1.99 -3.68 -32.20
N ALA A 317 2.49 -2.97 -31.19
CA ALA A 317 2.90 -3.60 -29.94
C ALA A 317 1.67 -4.09 -29.15
N LYS A 318 1.78 -5.27 -28.52
CA LYS A 318 0.76 -5.76 -27.58
C LYS A 318 0.56 -4.74 -26.45
N MET A 319 -0.69 -4.30 -26.25
CA MET A 319 -1.03 -3.34 -25.20
C MET A 319 -0.55 -3.82 -23.82
N HIS A 320 0.09 -2.91 -23.08
CA HIS A 320 0.51 -3.14 -21.70
C HIS A 320 0.01 -2.01 -20.78
N ILE A 321 -0.10 -2.31 -19.49
CA ILE A 321 -0.43 -1.29 -18.48
C ILE A 321 0.74 -0.34 -18.25
N ARG A 322 0.45 0.93 -17.91
CA ARG A 322 1.49 1.95 -17.65
C ARG A 322 2.43 1.60 -16.50
N LYS A 323 1.94 0.91 -15.45
CA LYS A 323 2.67 0.60 -14.20
C LYS A 323 3.28 1.79 -13.43
N ARG A 324 3.17 3.03 -13.95
CA ARG A 324 3.68 4.28 -13.37
C ARG A 324 2.78 4.89 -12.28
N GLY A 325 1.57 4.37 -12.08
CA GLY A 325 0.66 4.78 -10.99
C GLY A 325 0.91 4.02 -9.69
N ASN A 326 0.00 4.13 -8.72
CA ASN A 326 0.13 3.55 -7.38
C ASN A 326 0.22 1.99 -7.40
N PRO A 327 1.41 1.40 -7.13
CA PRO A 327 1.60 -0.05 -7.18
C PRO A 327 0.92 -0.79 -6.03
N TYR A 328 0.67 -0.13 -4.90
CA TYR A 328 0.05 -0.72 -3.73
C TYR A 328 -1.46 -0.84 -3.93
N ALA A 329 -2.11 0.22 -4.40
CA ALA A 329 -3.50 0.17 -4.86
C ALA A 329 -3.72 -0.94 -5.91
N ARG A 330 -2.82 -1.07 -6.90
CA ARG A 330 -2.87 -2.18 -7.88
C ARG A 330 -2.85 -3.55 -7.22
N LYS A 331 -1.96 -3.76 -6.25
CA LYS A 331 -1.82 -5.04 -5.55
C LYS A 331 -3.07 -5.37 -4.73
N ILE A 332 -3.64 -4.38 -4.05
CA ILE A 332 -4.85 -4.55 -3.24
C ILE A 332 -6.05 -4.85 -4.14
N LEU A 333 -6.24 -4.08 -5.22
CA LEU A 333 -7.29 -4.34 -6.21
C LEU A 333 -7.18 -5.73 -6.84
N TYR A 334 -5.97 -6.16 -7.20
CA TYR A 334 -5.78 -7.50 -7.75
C TYR A 334 -6.23 -8.58 -6.76
N ARG A 335 -5.92 -8.43 -5.47
CA ARG A 335 -6.39 -9.33 -4.40
C ARG A 335 -7.91 -9.24 -4.21
N ALA A 336 -8.47 -8.04 -4.27
CA ALA A 336 -9.91 -7.82 -4.20
C ALA A 336 -10.66 -8.60 -5.29
N ILE A 337 -10.16 -8.54 -6.53
CA ILE A 337 -10.71 -9.33 -7.65
C ILE A 337 -10.62 -10.83 -7.38
N LEU A 338 -9.48 -11.34 -6.89
CA LEU A 338 -9.35 -12.76 -6.56
C LEU A 338 -10.34 -13.20 -5.48
N ASN A 339 -10.58 -12.36 -4.48
CA ASN A 339 -11.57 -12.65 -3.43
C ASN A 339 -13.00 -12.67 -4.00
N ILE A 340 -13.38 -11.68 -4.81
CA ILE A 340 -14.67 -11.64 -5.52
C ILE A 340 -14.87 -12.92 -6.34
N ILE A 341 -13.84 -13.39 -7.05
CA ILE A 341 -13.90 -14.62 -7.83
C ILE A 341 -14.06 -15.85 -6.92
N SER A 342 -13.36 -15.89 -5.79
CA SER A 342 -13.41 -17.03 -4.86
C SER A 342 -14.81 -17.27 -4.26
N VAL A 343 -15.57 -16.20 -4.00
CA VAL A 343 -16.93 -16.30 -3.45
C VAL A 343 -18.02 -16.41 -4.52
N SER A 344 -17.66 -16.25 -5.79
CA SER A 344 -18.60 -16.17 -6.93
C SER A 344 -19.42 -17.42 -7.19
N GLN A 345 -19.13 -18.54 -6.52
CA GLN A 345 -19.97 -19.73 -6.55
C GLN A 345 -21.26 -19.53 -5.75
N TYR A 346 -21.19 -18.77 -4.65
CA TYR A 346 -22.31 -18.54 -3.74
C TYR A 346 -22.94 -17.16 -3.94
N GLN A 347 -22.13 -16.16 -4.25
CA GLN A 347 -22.56 -14.77 -4.44
C GLN A 347 -21.95 -14.21 -5.73
N PRO A 348 -22.53 -14.52 -6.91
CA PRO A 348 -22.02 -14.03 -8.18
C PRO A 348 -22.25 -12.52 -8.32
N THR A 349 -21.23 -11.83 -8.83
CA THR A 349 -21.28 -10.41 -9.22
C THR A 349 -21.05 -10.26 -10.72
N LEU A 350 -21.46 -9.15 -11.33
CA LEU A 350 -21.13 -8.82 -12.73
C LEU A 350 -19.62 -8.90 -13.01
N ILE A 351 -18.79 -8.48 -12.06
CA ILE A 351 -17.33 -8.58 -12.17
C ILE A 351 -16.90 -10.05 -12.29
N SER A 352 -17.39 -10.90 -11.40
CA SER A 352 -17.06 -12.33 -11.39
C SER A 352 -17.55 -13.05 -12.65
N ALA A 353 -18.75 -12.70 -13.13
CA ALA A 353 -19.34 -13.27 -14.35
C ALA A 353 -18.55 -12.85 -15.59
N ASN A 354 -18.23 -11.56 -15.73
CA ASN A 354 -17.39 -11.05 -16.81
C ASN A 354 -15.99 -11.69 -16.80
N TYR A 355 -15.41 -11.88 -15.62
CA TYR A 355 -14.14 -12.57 -15.47
C TYR A 355 -14.22 -14.02 -15.96
N LYS A 356 -15.26 -14.77 -15.55
CA LYS A 356 -15.49 -16.16 -16.00
C LYS A 356 -15.71 -16.24 -17.51
N ARG A 357 -16.58 -15.41 -18.09
CA ARG A 357 -16.82 -15.33 -19.54
C ARG A 357 -15.53 -15.10 -20.33
N LYS A 358 -14.75 -14.09 -19.93
CA LYS A 358 -13.45 -13.78 -20.57
C LYS A 358 -12.40 -14.88 -20.37
N LYS A 359 -12.44 -15.61 -19.26
CA LYS A 359 -11.55 -16.75 -19.02
C LYS A 359 -11.90 -17.93 -19.92
N GLN A 360 -13.19 -18.17 -20.16
CA GLN A 360 -13.65 -19.24 -21.05
C GLN A 360 -13.34 -18.94 -22.53
N SER A 361 -13.46 -17.68 -22.96
CA SER A 361 -13.16 -17.27 -24.34
C SER A 361 -11.67 -17.01 -24.62
N ALA A 362 -10.81 -17.04 -23.61
CA ALA A 362 -9.39 -16.78 -23.79
C ALA A 362 -8.67 -18.01 -24.37
N GLN A 363 -8.08 -17.86 -25.55
CA GLN A 363 -7.21 -18.87 -26.18
C GLN A 363 -5.90 -19.12 -25.40
N SER A 364 -5.56 -18.27 -24.42
CA SER A 364 -4.34 -18.39 -23.62
C SER A 364 -4.66 -18.63 -22.14
N HIS A 365 -3.86 -19.47 -21.47
CA HIS A 365 -4.00 -19.74 -20.03
C HIS A 365 -3.71 -18.53 -19.10
N GLY A 366 -3.28 -17.38 -19.64
CA GLY A 366 -2.90 -16.20 -18.85
C GLY A 366 -4.09 -15.41 -18.31
N THR A 367 -4.35 -15.48 -17.00
CA THR A 367 -5.47 -14.78 -16.33
C THR A 367 -5.20 -13.33 -15.94
N LYS A 368 -3.93 -12.89 -15.95
CA LYS A 368 -3.53 -11.55 -15.47
C LYS A 368 -4.22 -10.40 -16.21
N LYS A 369 -4.37 -10.51 -17.53
CA LYS A 369 -5.05 -9.48 -18.35
C LYS A 369 -6.54 -9.39 -18.02
N ILE A 370 -7.17 -10.54 -17.78
CA ILE A 370 -8.59 -10.62 -17.41
C ILE A 370 -8.80 -10.00 -16.03
N ALA A 371 -7.89 -10.26 -15.09
CA ALA A 371 -7.92 -9.64 -13.76
C ALA A 371 -7.76 -8.12 -13.85
N ILE A 372 -6.86 -7.60 -14.69
CA ILE A 372 -6.72 -6.14 -14.91
C ILE A 372 -8.00 -5.52 -15.46
N ALA A 373 -8.66 -6.18 -16.41
CA ALA A 373 -9.95 -5.73 -16.93
C ALA A 373 -11.04 -5.74 -15.84
N ALA A 374 -11.05 -6.75 -14.97
CA ALA A 374 -11.94 -6.83 -13.83
C ALA A 374 -11.65 -5.73 -12.78
N MET A 375 -10.38 -5.37 -12.56
CA MET A 375 -10.02 -4.21 -11.69
C MET A 375 -10.59 -2.90 -12.24
N SER A 376 -10.55 -2.68 -13.56
CA SER A 376 -11.17 -1.51 -14.19
C SER A 376 -12.71 -1.50 -14.03
N GLN A 377 -13.36 -2.66 -14.08
CA GLN A 377 -14.79 -2.81 -13.78
C GLN A 377 -15.08 -2.50 -12.30
N PHE A 378 -14.27 -3.02 -11.39
CA PHE A 378 -14.38 -2.74 -9.96
C PHE A 378 -14.24 -1.25 -9.66
N ASN A 379 -13.28 -0.56 -10.29
CA ASN A 379 -13.11 0.88 -10.10
C ASN A 379 -14.33 1.69 -10.56
N ARG A 380 -15.01 1.26 -11.64
CA ARG A 380 -16.29 1.87 -12.07
C ARG A 380 -17.39 1.66 -11.04
N LEU A 381 -17.56 0.42 -10.57
CA LEU A 381 -18.55 0.09 -9.56
C LEU A 381 -18.32 0.89 -8.28
N MET A 382 -17.11 0.84 -7.73
CA MET A 382 -16.71 1.57 -6.53
C MET A 382 -16.96 3.09 -6.68
N HIS A 383 -16.54 3.68 -7.80
CA HIS A 383 -16.73 5.12 -8.04
C HIS A 383 -18.22 5.50 -8.06
N HIS A 384 -19.05 4.68 -8.69
CA HIS A 384 -20.50 4.87 -8.74
C HIS A 384 -21.14 4.75 -7.35
N LEU A 385 -20.88 3.66 -6.62
CA LEU A 385 -21.46 3.42 -5.29
C LEU A 385 -21.10 4.55 -4.31
N ILE A 386 -19.84 5.01 -4.31
CA ILE A 386 -19.39 6.08 -3.42
C ILE A 386 -20.01 7.44 -3.78
N LEU A 387 -20.14 7.77 -5.07
CA LEU A 387 -20.73 9.04 -5.48
C LEU A 387 -22.24 9.12 -5.23
N ASN A 388 -22.94 8.00 -5.39
CA ASN A 388 -24.39 7.94 -5.16
C ASN A 388 -24.75 7.57 -3.72
N ASN A 389 -23.76 7.21 -2.90
CA ASN A 389 -23.95 6.73 -1.53
C ASN A 389 -24.91 5.51 -1.46
N GLU A 390 -24.70 4.56 -2.36
CA GLU A 390 -25.56 3.37 -2.53
C GLU A 390 -24.80 2.09 -2.18
N LEU A 391 -25.48 1.16 -1.50
CA LEU A 391 -24.96 -0.18 -1.26
C LEU A 391 -24.99 -0.99 -2.56
N TYR A 392 -24.09 -1.98 -2.67
CA TYR A 392 -24.10 -2.90 -3.79
C TYR A 392 -25.38 -3.75 -3.78
N ASP A 393 -26.16 -3.64 -4.86
CA ASP A 393 -27.31 -4.51 -5.12
C ASP A 393 -27.00 -5.47 -6.28
N SER A 394 -27.12 -6.76 -6.02
CA SER A 394 -26.98 -7.78 -7.05
C SER A 394 -27.96 -7.60 -8.21
N THR A 395 -29.19 -7.12 -7.99
CA THR A 395 -30.23 -7.03 -9.04
C THR A 395 -29.97 -5.92 -10.04
N THR A 396 -29.51 -4.75 -9.58
CA THR A 396 -29.18 -3.59 -10.41
C THR A 396 -27.89 -3.81 -11.22
N PHE A 397 -26.96 -4.59 -10.69
CA PHE A 397 -25.65 -4.82 -11.27
C PHE A 397 -25.46 -6.27 -11.74
N MET A 398 -26.52 -6.94 -12.23
CA MET A 398 -26.42 -8.25 -12.89
C MET A 398 -25.91 -8.12 -14.33
N PRO A 399 -25.18 -9.12 -14.85
CA PRO A 399 -25.02 -9.28 -16.28
C PRO A 399 -26.33 -9.77 -16.88
N GLU A 400 -26.82 -9.09 -17.92
CA GLU A 400 -27.58 -9.78 -18.97
C GLU A 400 -26.76 -10.93 -19.58
#